data_AF-A0A835RP99-F1
#
_entry.id   AF-A0A835RP99-F1
#
_cell.length_a   1.000
_cell.length_b   1.000
_cell.length_c   1.000
_cell.angle_alpha   90.00
_cell.angle_beta   90.00
_cell.angle_gamma   90.00
#
_symmetry.space_group_name_H-M   'P 1'
#
loop_
_entity.id
_entity.type
_entity.pdbx_description
1 polymer ?
#
loop_
_entity_poly.entity_id
_entity_poly.type
_entity_poly.pdbx_seq_one_letter_code
_entity_poly.pdbx_strand_id
1 'polypeptide(L)'
;MIRIIHQNQLIMFRRRIPCLDPYLDKVNISLWPRFKMIFDMHLNSLRNANVRTLWSDDVHPHYVMRRYAEFTASLVHINAENGDGQLDLNLERLRMAMEDLLVKLAKMFAKPKLQIVFLINNYDMTISILKEACAEGGKMQAHFEELLKSNIAIYVEELLLEHFGDLIKFVKARPSEETSSSVGSRRYLMLSHWLRTSPAGGRLPLN
;
A
#
# COMPACT_ATOMS: atom_id res chain seq x y z
N MET A 1 15.84 -5.09 -28.54
CA MET A 1 16.35 -6.35 -29.13
C MET A 1 15.37 -7.50 -28.96
N ILE A 2 15.09 -7.99 -27.74
CA ILE A 2 14.15 -9.11 -27.50
C ILE A 2 12.77 -8.84 -28.12
N ARG A 3 12.18 -7.66 -27.85
CA ARG A 3 10.88 -7.25 -28.43
C ARG A 3 10.91 -7.15 -29.96
N ILE A 4 12.02 -6.67 -30.53
CA ILE A 4 12.19 -6.59 -31.98
C ILE A 4 12.18 -7.99 -32.60
N ILE A 5 12.82 -8.97 -31.95
CA ILE A 5 12.81 -10.36 -32.41
C ILE A 5 11.42 -10.96 -32.31
N HIS A 6 10.71 -10.73 -31.21
CA HIS A 6 9.33 -11.20 -31.07
C HIS A 6 8.41 -10.62 -32.16
N GLN A 7 8.50 -9.31 -32.43
CA GLN A 7 7.75 -8.69 -33.52
C GLN A 7 8.13 -9.27 -34.89
N ASN A 8 9.42 -9.53 -35.14
CA ASN A 8 9.86 -10.19 -36.36
C ASN A 8 9.31 -11.62 -36.47
N GLN A 9 9.28 -12.40 -35.39
CA GLN A 9 8.67 -13.73 -35.37
C GLN A 9 7.18 -13.65 -35.73
N LEU A 10 6.43 -12.70 -35.16
CA LEU A 10 5.01 -12.50 -35.50
C LEU A 10 4.82 -12.12 -36.99
N ILE A 11 5.69 -11.27 -37.55
CA ILE A 11 5.65 -10.88 -38.95
C ILE A 11 5.96 -12.08 -39.86
N MET A 12 7.00 -12.87 -39.56
CA MET A 12 7.37 -14.04 -40.36
C MET A 12 6.31 -15.13 -40.31
N PHE A 13 5.69 -15.34 -39.15
CA PHE A 13 4.55 -16.23 -38.97
C PHE A 13 3.37 -15.81 -39.86
N ARG A 14 3.00 -14.52 -39.84
CA ARG A 14 1.94 -13.96 -40.71
C ARG A 14 2.27 -14.12 -42.20
N ARG A 15 3.53 -13.98 -42.57
CA ARG A 15 4.02 -14.12 -43.96
C ARG A 15 4.24 -15.58 -44.40
N ARG A 16 4.10 -16.56 -43.49
CA ARG A 16 4.36 -17.99 -43.71
C ARG A 16 5.79 -18.26 -44.23
N ILE A 17 6.80 -17.63 -43.62
CA ILE A 17 8.22 -17.80 -43.97
C ILE A 17 8.93 -18.52 -42.80
N PRO A 18 8.94 -19.87 -42.76
CA PRO A 18 9.45 -20.62 -41.60
C PRO A 18 10.98 -20.75 -41.58
N CYS A 19 11.67 -20.43 -42.68
CA CYS A 19 13.12 -20.67 -42.79
C CYS A 19 13.97 -19.84 -41.83
N LEU A 20 13.43 -18.74 -41.29
CA LEU A 20 14.12 -17.85 -40.35
C LEU A 20 13.82 -18.18 -38.88
N ASP A 21 12.84 -19.04 -38.59
CA ASP A 21 12.44 -19.40 -37.22
C ASP A 21 13.63 -19.95 -36.41
N PRO A 22 14.45 -20.89 -36.93
CA PRO A 22 15.60 -21.41 -36.18
C PRO A 22 16.64 -20.35 -35.86
N TYR A 23 16.77 -19.32 -36.70
CA TYR A 23 17.66 -18.19 -36.43
C TYR A 23 17.09 -17.30 -35.32
N LEU A 24 15.84 -16.87 -35.46
CA LEU A 24 15.17 -16.00 -34.48
C LEU A 24 15.12 -16.66 -33.10
N ASP A 25 14.88 -17.97 -33.03
CA ASP A 25 14.89 -18.75 -31.79
C ASP A 25 16.28 -18.79 -31.15
N LYS A 26 17.34 -19.02 -31.94
CA LYS A 26 18.72 -18.96 -31.43
C LYS A 26 19.06 -17.58 -30.87
N VAL A 27 18.63 -16.50 -31.52
CA VAL A 27 18.85 -15.15 -31.01
C VAL A 27 18.07 -14.95 -29.70
N ASN A 28 16.84 -15.43 -29.62
CA ASN A 28 16.03 -15.34 -28.39
C ASN A 28 16.67 -16.12 -27.22
N ILE A 29 17.10 -17.36 -27.47
CA ILE A 29 17.82 -18.21 -26.49
C ILE A 29 19.15 -17.58 -26.06
N SER A 30 19.79 -16.75 -26.90
CA SER A 30 21.00 -16.03 -26.49
C SER A 30 20.71 -14.75 -25.69
N LEU A 31 19.63 -14.04 -25.98
CA LEU A 31 19.34 -12.75 -25.37
C LEU A 31 18.63 -12.86 -24.03
N TRP A 32 17.67 -13.79 -23.92
CA TRP A 32 16.86 -13.91 -22.71
C TRP A 32 17.70 -14.25 -21.45
N PRO A 33 18.66 -15.21 -21.49
CA PRO A 33 19.51 -15.48 -20.33
C PRO A 33 20.36 -14.27 -19.91
N ARG A 34 20.80 -13.45 -20.86
CA ARG A 34 21.57 -12.24 -20.58
C ARG A 34 20.71 -11.17 -19.90
N PHE A 35 19.48 -10.97 -20.39
CA PHE A 35 18.52 -10.10 -19.74
C PHE A 35 18.22 -10.59 -18.32
N LYS A 36 17.95 -11.89 -18.15
CA LYS A 36 17.66 -12.49 -16.86
C LYS A 36 18.81 -12.34 -15.87
N MET A 37 20.05 -12.53 -16.32
CA MET A 37 21.25 -12.31 -15.51
C MET A 37 21.33 -10.88 -14.99
N ILE A 38 21.09 -9.88 -15.84
CA ILE A 38 21.08 -8.46 -15.43
C ILE A 38 19.96 -8.19 -14.43
N PHE A 39 18.76 -8.70 -14.71
CA PHE A 39 17.62 -8.56 -13.81
C PHE A 39 17.90 -9.18 -12.43
N ASP A 40 18.51 -10.36 -12.40
CA ASP A 40 18.89 -11.04 -11.16
C ASP A 40 19.97 -10.28 -10.39
N MET A 41 20.89 -9.58 -11.07
CA MET A 41 21.83 -8.68 -10.41
C MET A 41 21.12 -7.51 -9.73
N HIS A 42 20.11 -6.89 -10.37
CA HIS A 42 19.30 -5.85 -9.73
C HIS A 42 18.53 -6.40 -8.52
N LEU A 43 17.92 -7.57 -8.64
CA LEU A 43 17.18 -8.21 -7.55
C LEU A 43 18.10 -8.54 -6.36
N ASN A 44 19.27 -9.13 -6.63
CA ASN A 44 20.26 -9.44 -5.60
C ASN A 44 20.82 -8.17 -4.95
N SER A 45 21.00 -7.10 -5.71
CA SER A 45 21.42 -5.81 -5.17
C SER A 45 20.43 -5.24 -4.16
N LEU A 46 19.12 -5.41 -4.38
CA LEU A 46 18.10 -4.97 -3.42
C LEU A 46 18.06 -5.88 -2.19
N ARG A 47 18.12 -7.21 -2.39
CA ARG A 47 18.08 -8.19 -1.29
C ARG A 47 19.26 -8.08 -0.34
N ASN A 48 20.45 -7.82 -0.89
CA ASN A 48 21.70 -7.73 -0.14
C ASN A 48 22.08 -6.28 0.23
N ALA A 49 21.17 -5.33 -0.01
CA ALA A 49 21.39 -3.92 0.28
C ALA A 49 21.66 -3.70 1.78
N ASN A 50 22.75 -2.98 2.09
CA ASN A 50 23.04 -2.61 3.47
C ASN A 50 22.20 -1.38 3.86
N VAL A 51 21.19 -1.62 4.69
CA VAL A 51 20.23 -0.61 5.15
C VAL A 51 20.94 0.57 5.83
N ARG A 52 21.97 0.31 6.64
CA ARG A 52 22.68 1.38 7.39
C ARG A 52 23.44 2.34 6.48
N THR A 53 23.97 1.83 5.37
CA THR A 53 24.71 2.66 4.40
C THR A 53 23.78 3.44 3.47
N LEU A 54 22.57 2.93 3.26
CA LEU A 54 21.57 3.57 2.40
C LEU A 54 20.71 4.58 3.16
N TRP A 55 20.56 4.40 4.46
CA TRP A 55 19.68 5.21 5.27
C TRP A 55 20.17 6.66 5.40
N SER A 56 19.22 7.58 5.35
CA SER A 56 19.37 9.00 5.66
C SER A 56 18.23 9.44 6.56
N ASP A 57 18.47 10.40 7.45
CA ASP A 57 17.44 11.00 8.29
C ASP A 57 16.58 12.00 7.49
N ASP A 58 15.91 11.49 6.47
CA ASP A 58 15.06 12.26 5.57
C ASP A 58 13.83 11.46 5.15
N VAL A 59 12.66 12.06 5.36
CA VAL A 59 11.36 11.45 5.01
C VAL A 59 10.99 11.62 3.54
N HIS A 60 11.76 12.40 2.76
CA HIS A 60 11.54 12.52 1.31
C HIS A 60 11.67 11.16 0.59
N PRO A 61 11.11 11.04 -0.63
CA PRO A 61 11.21 9.80 -1.38
C PRO A 61 12.66 9.37 -1.59
N HIS A 62 12.93 8.11 -1.27
CA HIS A 62 14.28 7.56 -1.29
C HIS A 62 14.74 7.32 -2.72
N TYR A 63 15.98 7.67 -3.05
CA TYR A 63 16.51 7.56 -4.41
C TYR A 63 16.51 6.13 -4.97
N VAL A 64 16.64 5.11 -4.12
CA VAL A 64 16.53 3.70 -4.56
C VAL A 64 15.11 3.37 -4.99
N MET A 65 14.10 3.90 -4.28
CA MET A 65 12.69 3.71 -4.66
C MET A 65 12.39 4.38 -6.01
N ARG A 66 12.93 5.59 -6.22
CA ARG A 66 12.81 6.29 -7.50
C ARG A 66 13.42 5.49 -8.66
N ARG A 67 14.65 5.00 -8.48
CA ARG A 67 15.32 4.15 -9.48
C ARG A 67 14.54 2.87 -9.78
N TYR A 68 13.96 2.25 -8.75
CA TYR A 68 13.08 1.09 -8.93
C TYR A 68 11.83 1.45 -9.74
N ALA A 69 11.16 2.56 -9.42
CA ALA A 69 9.95 3.00 -10.09
C ALA A 69 10.22 3.31 -11.57
N GLU A 70 11.26 4.09 -11.87
CA GLU A 70 11.65 4.45 -13.24
C GLU A 70 12.07 3.23 -14.08
N PHE A 71 12.82 2.30 -13.49
CA PHE A 71 13.22 1.06 -14.15
C PHE A 71 12.01 0.17 -14.46
N THR A 72 11.10 0.03 -13.49
CA THR A 72 9.90 -0.81 -13.66
C THR A 72 8.93 -0.19 -14.64
N ALA A 73 8.69 1.12 -14.55
CA ALA A 73 7.91 1.90 -15.51
C ALA A 73 8.42 1.70 -16.95
N SER A 74 9.74 1.80 -17.16
CA SER A 74 10.36 1.59 -18.46
C SER A 74 10.14 0.17 -18.99
N LEU A 75 10.28 -0.85 -18.14
CA LEU A 75 10.06 -2.24 -18.51
C LEU A 75 8.60 -2.53 -18.85
N VAL A 76 7.66 -2.02 -18.06
CA VAL A 76 6.22 -2.15 -18.31
C VAL A 76 5.85 -1.46 -19.62
N HIS A 77 6.34 -0.23 -19.84
CA HIS A 77 6.07 0.52 -21.06
C HIS A 77 6.59 -0.21 -22.31
N ILE A 78 7.83 -0.71 -22.26
CA ILE A 78 8.41 -1.50 -23.37
C ILE A 78 7.65 -2.81 -23.57
N ASN A 79 7.10 -3.42 -22.51
CA ASN A 79 6.43 -4.72 -22.55
C ASN A 79 4.90 -4.66 -22.69
N ALA A 80 4.28 -3.48 -22.84
CA ALA A 80 2.83 -3.28 -22.78
C ALA A 80 2.02 -4.17 -23.74
N GLU A 81 2.61 -4.59 -24.86
CA GLU A 81 1.97 -5.44 -25.89
C GLU A 81 2.35 -6.93 -25.79
N ASN A 82 3.17 -7.35 -24.81
CA ASN A 82 3.58 -8.75 -24.62
C ASN A 82 2.82 -9.38 -23.45
N GLY A 83 2.04 -10.42 -23.74
CA GLY A 83 1.26 -11.17 -22.75
C GLY A 83 1.88 -12.51 -22.33
N ASP A 84 3.18 -12.72 -22.50
CA ASP A 84 3.83 -14.00 -22.17
C ASP A 84 4.01 -14.24 -20.66
N GLY A 85 3.72 -13.24 -19.82
CA GLY A 85 3.72 -13.30 -18.35
C GLY A 85 5.10 -13.53 -17.72
N GLN A 86 6.15 -13.71 -18.51
CA GLN A 86 7.48 -14.04 -17.99
C GLN A 86 8.13 -12.84 -17.31
N LEU A 87 7.88 -11.64 -17.81
CA LEU A 87 8.33 -10.40 -17.19
C LEU A 87 7.58 -10.10 -15.89
N ASP A 88 6.28 -10.39 -15.84
CA ASP A 88 5.42 -10.10 -14.68
C ASP A 88 5.93 -10.79 -13.41
N LEU A 89 6.29 -12.07 -13.49
CA LEU A 89 6.86 -12.82 -12.36
C LEU A 89 8.18 -12.23 -11.86
N ASN A 90 9.00 -11.68 -12.76
CA ASN A 90 10.27 -11.06 -12.40
C ASN A 90 10.05 -9.68 -11.74
N LEU A 91 9.15 -8.86 -12.31
CA LEU A 91 8.76 -7.57 -11.75
C LEU A 91 8.15 -7.71 -10.36
N GLU A 92 7.33 -8.75 -10.15
CA GLU A 92 6.76 -9.05 -8.84
C GLU A 92 7.83 -9.37 -7.79
N ARG A 93 8.84 -10.18 -8.15
CA ARG A 93 9.98 -10.48 -7.26
C ARG A 93 10.78 -9.23 -6.92
N LEU A 94 10.94 -8.32 -7.89
CA LEU A 94 11.62 -7.05 -7.70
C LEU A 94 10.84 -6.13 -6.76
N ARG A 95 9.52 -6.03 -6.95
CA ARG A 95 8.60 -5.30 -6.07
C ARG A 95 8.72 -5.77 -4.63
N MET A 96 8.63 -7.08 -4.38
CA MET A 96 8.76 -7.66 -3.04
C MET A 96 10.11 -7.33 -2.38
N ALA A 97 11.21 -7.40 -3.13
CA ALA A 97 12.53 -7.07 -2.61
C ALA A 97 12.67 -5.57 -2.29
N MET A 98 12.07 -4.70 -3.10
CA MET A 98 12.06 -3.25 -2.87
C MET A 98 11.21 -2.89 -1.64
N GLU A 99 10.04 -3.50 -1.47
CA GLU A 99 9.18 -3.26 -0.30
C GLU A 99 9.86 -3.71 1.00
N ASP A 100 10.52 -4.87 1.00
CA ASP A 100 11.28 -5.33 2.16
C ASP A 100 12.41 -4.36 2.52
N LEU A 101 13.16 -3.86 1.53
CA LEU A 101 14.17 -2.82 1.73
C LEU A 101 13.55 -1.52 2.28
N LEU A 102 12.43 -1.09 1.72
CA LEU A 102 11.77 0.17 2.10
C LEU A 102 11.24 0.11 3.53
N VAL A 103 10.64 -1.00 3.95
CA VAL A 103 10.19 -1.22 5.34
C VAL A 103 11.38 -1.25 6.30
N LYS A 104 12.51 -1.86 5.92
CA LYS A 104 13.73 -1.84 6.73
C LYS A 104 14.28 -0.42 6.89
N LEU A 105 14.26 0.39 5.84
CA LEU A 105 14.65 1.80 5.89
C LEU A 105 13.70 2.61 6.77
N ALA A 106 12.38 2.40 6.65
CA ALA A 106 11.38 3.07 7.47
C ALA A 106 11.60 2.81 8.97
N LYS A 107 11.91 1.57 9.35
CA LYS A 107 12.17 1.17 10.75
C LYS A 107 13.39 1.84 11.39
N MET A 108 14.24 2.49 10.62
CA MET A 108 15.38 3.24 11.15
C MET A 108 14.98 4.58 11.77
N PHE A 109 13.81 5.15 11.42
CA PHE A 109 13.33 6.37 12.09
C PHE A 109 12.85 6.06 13.50
N ALA A 110 13.29 6.87 14.47
CA ALA A 110 12.95 6.67 15.88
C ALA A 110 11.45 6.85 16.18
N LYS A 111 10.77 7.77 15.47
CA LYS A 111 9.36 8.07 15.70
C LYS A 111 8.47 7.27 14.74
N PRO A 112 7.47 6.50 15.21
CA PRO A 112 6.55 5.75 14.36
C PRO A 112 5.91 6.61 13.26
N LYS A 113 5.48 7.83 13.63
CA LYS A 113 4.98 8.84 12.69
C LYS A 113 5.90 9.09 11.49
N LEU A 114 7.22 9.21 11.71
CA LEU A 114 8.18 9.45 10.62
C LEU A 114 8.37 8.21 9.74
N GLN A 115 8.29 7.01 10.32
CA GLN A 115 8.30 5.76 9.55
C GLN A 115 7.14 5.73 8.55
N ILE A 116 5.94 6.10 9.00
CA ILE A 116 4.72 6.11 8.18
C ILE A 116 4.80 7.20 7.11
N VAL A 117 5.24 8.42 7.46
CA VAL A 117 5.41 9.52 6.49
C VAL A 117 6.41 9.15 5.39
N PHE A 118 7.53 8.53 5.75
CA PHE A 118 8.51 8.05 4.77
C PHE A 118 7.88 7.04 3.80
N LEU A 119 7.09 6.08 4.29
CA LEU A 119 6.39 5.11 3.42
C LEU A 119 5.38 5.80 2.50
N ILE A 120 4.55 6.70 3.03
CA ILE A 120 3.56 7.47 2.25
C ILE A 120 4.25 8.22 1.10
N ASN A 121 5.32 8.97 1.39
CA ASN A 121 6.03 9.76 0.40
C ASN A 121 6.63 8.88 -0.72
N ASN A 122 7.18 7.73 -0.36
CA ASN A 122 7.75 6.79 -1.34
C ASN A 122 6.67 6.14 -2.22
N TYR A 123 5.53 5.77 -1.65
CA TYR A 123 4.42 5.20 -2.42
C TYR A 123 3.79 6.22 -3.35
N ASP A 124 3.55 7.45 -2.89
CA ASP A 124 2.97 8.53 -3.70
C ASP A 124 3.83 8.86 -4.94
N MET A 125 5.15 9.00 -4.76
CA MET A 125 6.08 9.18 -5.87
C MET A 125 6.04 7.98 -6.84
N THR A 126 6.02 6.76 -6.31
CA THR A 126 6.02 5.55 -7.15
C THR A 126 4.76 5.45 -7.99
N ILE A 127 3.60 5.75 -7.40
CA ILE A 127 2.31 5.80 -8.10
C ILE A 127 2.36 6.84 -9.21
N SER A 128 2.91 8.03 -8.92
CA SER A 128 3.05 9.11 -9.92
C SER A 128 3.87 8.67 -11.14
N ILE A 129 5.03 8.05 -10.91
CA ILE A 129 5.90 7.54 -11.99
C ILE A 129 5.22 6.40 -12.78
N LEU A 130 4.53 5.48 -12.10
CA LEU A 130 3.85 4.37 -12.76
C LEU A 130 2.65 4.82 -13.60
N LYS A 131 1.90 5.84 -13.15
CA LYS A 131 0.77 6.43 -13.88
C LYS A 131 1.20 7.06 -15.21
N GLU A 132 2.37 7.70 -15.25
CA GLU A 132 2.91 8.27 -16.48
C GLU A 132 3.29 7.19 -17.51
N ALA A 133 3.73 6.01 -17.04
CA ALA A 133 4.19 4.94 -17.91
C ALA A 133 3.07 4.07 -18.50
N CYS A 134 1.92 4.00 -17.82
CA CYS A 134 0.78 3.15 -18.21
C CYS A 134 -0.56 3.84 -17.94
N ALA A 135 -1.25 4.27 -19.00
CA ALA A 135 -2.50 5.01 -18.90
C ALA A 135 -3.68 4.21 -18.29
N GLU A 136 -3.65 2.87 -18.38
CA GLU A 136 -4.74 2.02 -17.89
C GLU A 136 -4.62 1.60 -16.41
N GLY A 137 -3.56 2.01 -15.71
CA GLY A 137 -3.36 1.65 -14.31
C GLY A 137 -3.16 0.15 -14.10
N GLY A 138 -1.91 -0.31 -14.24
CA GLY A 138 -1.58 -1.74 -14.09
C GLY A 138 -1.71 -2.26 -12.66
N LYS A 139 -1.69 -3.60 -12.51
CA LYS A 139 -1.75 -4.30 -11.20
C LYS A 139 -0.76 -3.76 -10.16
N MET A 140 0.44 -3.37 -10.60
CA MET A 140 1.46 -2.82 -9.72
C MET A 140 1.10 -1.44 -9.18
N GLN A 141 0.47 -0.59 -9.99
CA GLN A 141 -0.02 0.71 -9.53
C GLN A 141 -1.08 0.52 -8.46
N ALA A 142 -2.08 -0.34 -8.73
CA ALA A 142 -3.15 -0.63 -7.78
C ALA A 142 -2.60 -1.14 -6.44
N HIS A 143 -1.59 -2.01 -6.47
CA HIS A 143 -0.91 -2.48 -5.26
C HIS A 143 -0.31 -1.35 -4.43
N PHE A 144 0.39 -0.40 -5.05
CA PHE A 144 0.94 0.75 -4.32
C PHE A 144 -0.16 1.71 -3.85
N GLU A 145 -1.26 1.87 -4.58
CA GLU A 145 -2.42 2.65 -4.13
C GLU A 145 -3.08 2.05 -2.88
N GLU A 146 -3.18 0.72 -2.78
CA GLU A 146 -3.64 0.02 -1.59
C GLU A 146 -2.70 0.23 -0.40
N LEU A 147 -1.39 0.10 -0.61
CA LEU A 147 -0.38 0.37 0.41
C LEU A 147 -0.43 1.82 0.90
N LEU A 148 -0.55 2.78 -0.02
CA LEU A 148 -0.69 4.20 0.30
C LEU A 148 -1.94 4.43 1.15
N LYS A 149 -3.09 3.91 0.72
CA LYS A 149 -4.35 4.04 1.47
C LYS A 149 -4.25 3.45 2.87
N SER A 150 -3.64 2.28 3.02
CA SER A 150 -3.41 1.64 4.32
C SER A 150 -2.51 2.49 5.22
N ASN A 151 -1.40 3.02 4.70
CA ASN A 151 -0.47 3.84 5.48
C ASN A 151 -1.06 5.20 5.86
N ILE A 152 -1.88 5.82 4.99
CA ILE A 152 -2.61 7.04 5.32
C ILE A 152 -3.57 6.78 6.50
N ALA A 153 -4.30 5.66 6.50
CA ALA A 153 -5.18 5.32 7.62
C ALA A 153 -4.40 5.17 8.93
N ILE A 154 -3.24 4.48 8.90
CA ILE A 154 -2.36 4.34 10.08
C ILE A 154 -1.83 5.72 10.52
N TYR A 155 -1.45 6.58 9.59
CA TYR A 155 -0.98 7.94 9.90
C TYR A 155 -2.06 8.78 10.58
N VAL A 156 -3.31 8.69 10.11
CA VAL A 156 -4.44 9.39 10.72
C VAL A 156 -4.67 8.90 12.16
N GLU A 157 -4.63 7.60 12.41
CA GLU A 157 -4.76 7.04 13.76
C GLU A 157 -3.63 7.50 14.69
N GLU A 158 -2.39 7.53 14.19
CA GLU A 158 -1.23 8.04 14.95
C GLU A 158 -1.43 9.51 15.33
N LEU A 159 -1.89 10.36 14.40
CA LEU A 159 -2.21 11.76 14.67
C LEU A 159 -3.37 11.93 15.67
N LEU A 160 -4.40 11.10 15.56
CA LEU A 160 -5.54 11.13 16.47
C LEU A 160 -5.12 10.75 17.89
N LEU A 161 -4.26 9.74 18.05
CA LEU A 161 -3.73 9.35 19.36
C LEU A 161 -2.79 10.42 19.95
N GLU A 162 -1.97 11.06 19.11
CA GLU A 162 -1.06 12.14 19.52
C GLU A 162 -1.82 13.34 20.10
N HIS A 163 -2.94 13.73 19.48
CA HIS A 163 -3.67 14.96 19.86
C HIS A 163 -4.93 14.72 20.71
N PHE A 164 -5.59 13.57 20.56
CA PHE A 164 -6.88 13.26 21.18
C PHE A 164 -6.85 11.95 21.97
N GLY A 165 -5.67 11.42 22.30
CA GLY A 165 -5.52 10.12 22.96
C GLY A 165 -6.34 9.97 24.24
N ASP A 166 -6.42 11.00 25.08
CA ASP A 166 -7.19 10.96 26.32
C ASP A 166 -8.70 10.97 26.09
N LEU A 167 -9.18 11.70 25.08
CA LEU A 167 -10.58 11.68 24.66
C LEU A 167 -10.95 10.29 24.11
N ILE A 168 -10.07 9.71 23.28
CA ILE A 168 -10.26 8.36 22.72
C ILE A 168 -10.33 7.31 23.84
N LYS A 169 -9.41 7.38 24.82
CA LYS A 169 -9.42 6.50 25.99
C LYS A 169 -10.70 6.68 26.80
N PHE A 170 -11.12 7.91 27.04
CA PHE A 170 -12.34 8.23 27.78
C PHE A 170 -13.59 7.65 27.10
N VAL A 171 -13.73 7.81 25.79
CA VAL A 171 -14.85 7.26 25.02
C VAL A 171 -14.82 5.73 25.02
N LYS A 172 -13.64 5.11 24.85
CA LYS A 172 -13.49 3.64 24.90
C LYS A 172 -13.73 3.03 26.29
N ALA A 173 -13.45 3.77 27.36
CA ALA A 173 -13.65 3.33 28.74
C ALA A 173 -15.13 3.34 29.16
N ARG A 174 -16.01 4.02 28.41
CA ARG A 174 -17.45 3.92 28.59
C ARG A 174 -17.95 2.74 27.76
N PRO A 175 -18.30 1.58 28.36
CA PRO A 175 -19.12 0.63 27.65
C PRO A 175 -20.38 1.37 27.24
N SER A 176 -20.82 1.21 25.99
CA SER A 176 -22.08 1.74 25.51
C SER A 176 -23.18 1.42 26.52
N GLU A 177 -23.57 2.41 27.33
CA GLU A 177 -24.73 2.36 28.22
C GLU A 177 -26.01 2.37 27.37
N GLU A 178 -26.14 1.43 26.42
CA GLU A 178 -27.33 1.30 25.56
C GLU A 178 -27.38 -0.06 24.86
N THR A 179 -26.92 -1.12 25.51
CA THR A 179 -27.32 -2.50 25.14
C THR A 179 -27.57 -3.35 26.39
N SER A 180 -28.37 -2.81 27.30
CA SER A 180 -29.22 -3.65 28.16
C SER A 180 -30.55 -2.94 28.35
N SER A 181 -31.50 -3.29 27.50
CA SER A 181 -32.92 -3.02 27.65
C SER A 181 -33.47 -3.73 28.90
N SER A 182 -33.07 -3.31 30.10
CA SER A 182 -33.72 -3.70 31.35
C SER A 182 -33.57 -2.70 32.51
N VAL A 183 -32.82 -1.61 32.37
CA VAL A 183 -32.65 -0.62 33.47
C VAL A 183 -33.77 0.44 33.50
N GLY A 184 -34.57 0.56 32.42
CA GLY A 184 -35.67 1.53 32.32
C GLY A 184 -36.88 1.27 33.23
N SER A 185 -37.11 0.04 33.71
CA SER A 185 -38.33 -0.26 34.48
C SER A 185 -38.23 -0.02 35.99
N ARG A 186 -37.01 0.10 36.58
CA ARG A 186 -36.88 0.26 38.04
C ARG A 186 -36.98 1.70 38.53
N ARG A 187 -36.67 2.70 37.69
CA ARG A 187 -36.75 4.12 38.08
C ARG A 187 -38.18 4.67 38.12
N TYR A 188 -39.08 4.19 37.26
CA TYR A 188 -40.49 4.62 37.27
C TYR A 188 -41.31 4.04 38.43
N LEU A 189 -40.94 2.87 38.95
CA LEU A 189 -41.62 2.25 40.10
C LEU A 189 -41.30 2.93 41.43
N MET A 190 -40.08 3.47 41.62
CA MET A 190 -39.77 4.21 42.85
C MET A 190 -40.44 5.59 42.90
N LEU A 191 -40.52 6.32 41.79
CA LEU A 191 -41.19 7.62 41.72
C LEU A 191 -42.71 7.50 41.91
N SER A 192 -43.33 6.47 41.35
CA SER A 192 -44.77 6.20 41.50
C SER A 192 -45.14 5.67 42.89
N HIS A 193 -44.24 4.97 43.58
CA HIS A 193 -44.44 4.57 44.97
C HIS A 193 -44.29 5.77 45.93
N TRP A 194 -43.30 6.64 45.72
CA TRP A 194 -43.07 7.83 46.55
C TRP A 194 -44.22 8.84 46.45
N LEU A 195 -44.78 9.05 45.25
CA LEU A 195 -45.98 9.88 45.02
C LEU A 195 -47.26 9.30 45.64
N ARG A 196 -47.30 7.98 45.93
CA ARG A 196 -48.48 7.30 46.49
C ARG A 196 -48.43 7.18 48.01
N THR A 197 -47.26 7.32 48.64
CA THR A 197 -47.08 7.11 50.08
C THR A 197 -46.84 8.37 50.91
N SER A 198 -46.89 9.57 50.32
CA SER A 198 -46.72 10.82 51.09
C SER A 198 -48.05 11.30 51.69
N PRO A 199 -48.20 11.37 53.04
CA PRO A 199 -49.46 11.76 53.68
C PRO A 199 -49.51 13.27 53.95
N ALA A 200 -50.68 13.86 53.66
CA ALA A 200 -51.22 15.15 54.14
C ALA A 200 -50.34 16.41 53.96
N GLY A 201 -50.79 17.45 53.26
CA GLY A 201 -51.97 18.24 53.62
C GLY A 201 -51.50 19.57 54.19
N GLY A 202 -51.60 20.65 53.41
CA GLY A 202 -51.22 21.99 53.85
C GLY A 202 -51.79 23.03 52.89
N ARG A 203 -52.76 23.79 53.39
CA ARG A 203 -53.71 24.63 52.67
C ARG A 203 -53.23 26.09 52.64
N LEU A 204 -53.82 26.89 51.75
CA LEU A 204 -54.01 28.37 51.76
C LEU A 204 -52.99 29.22 50.97
N PRO A 205 -53.35 30.45 50.56
CA PRO A 205 -54.56 30.85 49.83
C PRO A 205 -54.25 31.82 48.66
N LEU A 206 -55.32 32.17 47.94
CA LEU A 206 -55.40 33.19 46.90
C LEU A 206 -54.89 34.57 47.35
N ASN A 207 -54.11 35.22 46.48
CA ASN A 207 -54.40 36.53 45.90
C ASN A 207 -53.64 36.67 44.58
#